data_AF-A0A0Q7A880-F1
#
_entry.id   AF-A0A0Q7A880-F1
#
_cell.length_a   1.000
_cell.length_b   1.000
_cell.length_c   1.000
_cell.angle_alpha   90.00
_cell.angle_beta   90.00
_cell.angle_gamma   90.00
#
_symmetry.space_group_name_H-M   'P 1'
#
loop_
_entity.id
_entity.type
_entity.pdbx_description
1 polymer ?
#
loop_
_entity_poly.entity_id
_entity_poly.type
_entity_poly.pdbx_seq_one_letter_code
_entity_poly.pdbx_strand_id
1 'polypeptide(L)'
;MHKFRILKTEKGEFRVQFVYNSEIMVWSENYTSKASAKNLVESLKKNAPSAPVIDLTNEETGSGYRFEIDQAKNGETFLRFRAVNGEIMVRSETYKSKASAKNCAESIRRSVANAPLLDQAL
;
A
#
# COMPACT_ATOMS: atom_id res chain seq x y z
N MET A 1 -16.25 -3.83 -1.09
CA MET A 1 -15.53 -4.09 -2.34
C MET A 1 -14.22 -3.31 -2.37
N HIS A 2 -13.14 -3.99 -2.74
CA HIS A 2 -11.83 -3.39 -2.94
C HIS A 2 -11.72 -2.64 -4.26
N LYS A 3 -10.99 -1.53 -4.27
CA LYS A 3 -10.71 -0.74 -5.48
C LYS A 3 -9.50 0.17 -5.29
N PHE A 4 -8.85 0.53 -6.40
CA PHE A 4 -7.91 1.62 -6.45
C PHE A 4 -8.62 2.94 -6.77
N ARG A 5 -8.14 4.04 -6.20
CA ARG A 5 -8.52 5.42 -6.55
C ARG A 5 -7.25 6.20 -6.89
N ILE A 6 -7.25 6.91 -8.01
CA ILE A 6 -6.27 7.97 -8.27
C ILE A 6 -6.96 9.29 -7.97
N LEU A 7 -6.42 10.05 -7.02
CA LEU A 7 -6.88 11.38 -6.64
C LEU A 7 -5.87 12.42 -7.10
N LYS A 8 -6.36 13.62 -7.41
CA LYS A 8 -5.51 14.80 -7.65
C LYS A 8 -5.53 15.67 -6.39
N THR A 9 -4.37 16.12 -5.95
CA THR A 9 -4.24 17.05 -4.82
C THR A 9 -4.47 18.49 -5.29
N GLU A 10 -4.69 19.41 -4.35
CA GLU A 10 -4.80 20.85 -4.65
C GLU A 10 -3.54 21.40 -5.34
N LYS A 11 -2.39 20.76 -5.15
CA LYS A 11 -1.11 21.10 -5.78
C LYS A 11 -0.93 20.48 -7.17
N GLY A 12 -1.94 19.78 -7.69
CA GLY A 12 -1.89 19.11 -9.00
C GLY A 12 -1.12 17.79 -9.01
N GLU A 13 -0.72 17.27 -7.85
CA GLU A 13 -0.05 15.96 -7.72
C GLU A 13 -1.08 14.82 -7.65
N PHE A 14 -0.63 13.59 -7.81
CA PHE A 14 -1.48 12.40 -7.87
C PHE A 14 -1.20 11.45 -6.71
N ARG A 15 -2.24 10.99 -6.03
CA ARG A 15 -2.14 9.98 -4.97
C ARG A 15 -2.94 8.74 -5.33
N VAL A 16 -2.35 7.57 -5.11
CA VAL A 16 -3.06 6.29 -5.22
C VAL A 16 -3.54 5.87 -3.84
N GLN A 17 -4.80 5.44 -3.76
CA GLN A 17 -5.36 4.78 -2.59
C GLN A 17 -5.86 3.39 -2.97
N PHE A 18 -5.63 2.41 -2.10
CA PHE A 18 -6.35 1.14 -2.13
C PHE A 18 -7.33 1.11 -0.96
N VAL A 19 -8.60 0.90 -1.27
CA VAL A 19 -9.70 1.06 -0.32
C VAL A 19 -10.57 -0.18 -0.26
N TYR A 20 -11.18 -0.44 0.89
CA TYR A 20 -12.28 -1.39 1.04
C TYR A 20 -13.56 -0.62 1.35
N ASN A 21 -14.55 -0.68 0.46
CA ASN A 21 -15.73 0.19 0.49
C ASN A 21 -15.34 1.67 0.44
N SER A 22 -15.36 2.32 1.61
CA SER A 22 -15.01 3.73 1.81
C SER A 22 -13.75 3.92 2.65
N GLU A 23 -13.24 2.86 3.29
CA GLU A 23 -12.08 2.92 4.18
C GLU A 23 -10.79 2.78 3.40
N ILE A 24 -9.83 3.67 3.67
CA ILE A 24 -8.50 3.63 3.06
C ILE A 24 -7.68 2.59 3.80
N MET A 25 -7.20 1.58 3.09
CA MET A 25 -6.31 0.57 3.66
C MET A 25 -4.86 1.03 3.58
N VAL A 26 -4.45 1.51 2.40
CA VAL A 26 -3.10 2.04 2.13
C VAL A 26 -3.15 3.16 1.10
N TRP A 27 -2.19 4.07 1.16
CA TRP A 27 -2.00 5.13 0.18
C TRP A 27 -0.53 5.31 -0.20
N SER A 28 -0.28 5.83 -1.41
CA SER A 28 1.05 6.20 -1.88
C SER A 28 1.44 7.60 -1.44
N GLU A 29 2.73 7.93 -1.58
CA GLU A 29 3.16 9.31 -1.68
C GLU A 29 2.53 10.02 -2.88
N ASN A 30 2.69 11.34 -2.94
CA ASN A 30 2.19 12.14 -4.06
C ASN A 30 3.16 12.03 -5.25
N TYR A 31 2.62 11.80 -6.44
CA TYR A 31 3.35 11.76 -7.72
C TYR A 31 3.10 13.03 -8.52
N THR A 32 4.12 13.52 -9.22
CA THR A 32 3.98 14.67 -10.13
C THR A 32 3.24 14.32 -11.43
N SER A 33 3.07 13.03 -11.74
CA SER A 33 2.39 12.58 -12.96
C SER A 33 1.36 11.47 -12.70
N LYS A 34 0.25 11.52 -13.44
CA LYS A 34 -0.78 10.48 -13.44
C LYS A 34 -0.23 9.14 -13.95
N ALA A 35 0.72 9.17 -14.88
CA ALA A 35 1.37 7.97 -15.42
C ALA A 35 2.13 7.22 -14.32
N SER A 36 2.89 7.91 -13.47
CA SER A 36 3.59 7.30 -12.33
C SER A 36 2.60 6.63 -11.36
N ALA A 37 1.46 7.28 -11.07
CA ALA A 37 0.40 6.69 -10.25
C ALA A 37 -0.19 5.40 -10.87
N LYS A 38 -0.41 5.38 -12.20
CA LYS A 38 -0.87 4.17 -12.91
C LYS A 38 0.17 3.05 -12.86
N ASN A 39 1.45 3.37 -13.08
CA ASN A 39 2.54 2.39 -13.00
C ASN A 39 2.65 1.76 -11.60
N LEU A 40 2.43 2.54 -10.54
CA LEU A 40 2.35 2.00 -9.18
C LEU A 40 1.20 0.99 -9.04
N VAL A 41 0.01 1.29 -9.56
CA VAL A 41 -1.15 0.38 -9.51
C VAL A 41 -0.84 -0.93 -10.24
N GLU A 42 -0.26 -0.86 -11.43
CA GLU A 42 0.14 -2.04 -12.20
C GLU A 42 1.18 -2.89 -11.45
N SER A 43 2.18 -2.24 -10.84
CA SER A 43 3.19 -2.91 -10.03
C SER A 43 2.56 -3.58 -8.80
N LEU A 44 1.63 -2.93 -8.09
CA LEU A 44 0.93 -3.54 -6.97
C LEU A 44 0.10 -4.74 -7.41
N LYS A 45 -0.66 -4.62 -8.50
CA LYS A 45 -1.45 -5.74 -9.06
C LYS A 45 -0.59 -6.96 -9.37
N LYS A 46 0.59 -6.74 -9.93
CA LYS A 46 1.53 -7.81 -10.34
C LYS A 46 2.24 -8.43 -9.14
N ASN A 47 2.75 -7.61 -8.23
CA ASN A 47 3.77 -8.05 -7.28
C ASN A 47 3.25 -8.27 -5.86
N ALA A 48 2.19 -7.56 -5.44
CA ALA A 48 1.67 -7.71 -4.09
C ALA A 48 1.05 -9.10 -3.79
N PRO A 49 0.36 -9.81 -4.73
CA PRO A 49 -0.26 -11.11 -4.41
C PRO A 49 0.71 -12.17 -3.86
N SER A 50 1.93 -12.23 -4.40
CA SER A 50 2.96 -13.22 -4.03
C SER A 50 3.99 -12.71 -3.03
N ALA A 51 3.97 -11.41 -2.71
CA ALA A 51 4.98 -10.81 -1.85
C ALA A 51 4.96 -11.37 -0.42
N PRO A 52 6.12 -11.65 0.20
CA PRO A 52 6.20 -12.05 1.59
C PRO A 52 5.82 -10.89 2.52
N VAL A 53 5.45 -11.25 3.75
CA VAL A 53 5.26 -10.31 4.86
C VAL A 53 6.46 -10.45 5.79
N ILE A 54 7.17 -9.35 6.02
CA ILE A 54 8.32 -9.26 6.93
C ILE A 54 7.90 -8.50 8.18
N ASP A 55 8.03 -9.10 9.35
CA ASP A 55 7.74 -8.49 10.64
C ASP A 55 9.00 -7.87 11.26
N LEU A 56 9.23 -6.59 10.97
CA LEU A 56 10.40 -5.87 11.49
C LEU A 56 10.37 -5.71 13.01
N THR A 57 9.19 -5.85 13.63
CA THR A 57 9.08 -5.82 15.10
C THR A 57 9.61 -7.10 15.76
N ASN A 58 9.90 -8.15 14.97
CA ASN A 58 10.62 -9.34 15.40
C ASN A 58 12.02 -9.41 14.75
N GLU A 59 12.58 -8.28 14.31
CA GLU A 59 13.93 -8.20 13.71
C GLU A 59 14.10 -9.02 12.42
N GLU A 60 13.01 -9.38 11.75
CA GLU A 60 13.06 -10.03 10.44
C GLU A 60 13.62 -9.09 9.37
N THR A 61 14.27 -9.64 8.35
CA THR A 61 14.78 -8.86 7.20
C THR A 61 14.34 -9.50 5.88
N GLY A 62 14.29 -8.69 4.82
CA GLY A 62 13.91 -9.16 3.50
C GLY A 62 14.31 -8.19 2.41
N SER A 63 14.42 -8.72 1.19
CA SER A 63 14.71 -7.95 -0.03
C SER A 63 13.63 -8.21 -1.08
N GLY A 64 13.69 -7.47 -2.20
CA GLY A 64 12.67 -7.58 -3.25
C GLY A 64 11.32 -6.94 -2.86
N TYR A 65 10.30 -7.25 -3.65
CA TYR A 65 8.92 -6.86 -3.34
C TYR A 65 8.45 -7.53 -2.06
N ARG A 66 7.95 -6.76 -1.10
CA ARG A 66 7.57 -7.27 0.21
C ARG A 66 6.61 -6.33 0.92
N PHE A 67 5.78 -6.92 1.76
CA PHE A 67 5.12 -6.19 2.84
C PHE A 67 6.04 -6.13 4.05
N GLU A 68 6.06 -5.01 4.74
CA GLU A 68 6.75 -4.84 6.01
C GLU A 68 5.76 -4.37 7.06
N ILE A 69 5.76 -5.06 8.20
CA ILE A 69 5.09 -4.62 9.42
C ILE A 69 6.15 -3.98 10.30
N ASP A 70 5.90 -2.74 10.69
CA ASP A 70 6.85 -1.93 11.45
C ASP A 70 6.12 -1.20 12.58
N GLN A 71 6.86 -0.75 13.59
CA GLN A 71 6.32 -0.06 14.76
C GLN A 71 6.60 1.45 14.66
N ALA A 72 5.56 2.25 14.85
CA ALA A 72 5.69 3.68 15.01
C ALA A 72 6.18 4.04 16.42
N LYS A 73 6.69 5.26 16.60
CA LYS A 73 7.24 5.72 17.89
C LYS A 73 6.25 5.66 19.06
N ASN A 74 4.95 5.68 18.77
CA ASN A 74 3.87 5.58 19.76
C ASN A 74 3.53 4.12 20.15
N GLY A 75 4.28 3.14 19.66
CA GLY A 75 4.05 1.71 19.93
C GLY A 75 3.03 1.03 19.01
N GLU A 76 2.28 1.79 18.21
CA GLU A 76 1.35 1.24 17.23
C GLU A 76 2.08 0.68 16.01
N THR A 77 1.47 -0.30 15.33
CA THR A 77 2.06 -0.97 14.16
C THR A 77 1.44 -0.50 12.86
N PHE A 78 2.18 -0.45 11.77
CA PHE A 78 1.62 -0.16 10.44
C PHE A 78 2.17 -1.14 9.40
N LEU A 79 1.51 -1.17 8.26
CA LEU A 79 1.93 -1.93 7.09
C LEU A 79 2.50 -0.98 6.02
N ARG A 80 3.55 -1.40 5.33
CA ARG A 80 3.98 -0.79 4.06
C ARG A 80 4.32 -1.85 3.03
N PHE A 81 4.22 -1.50 1.75
CA PHE A 81 4.70 -2.32 0.65
C PHE A 81 5.93 -1.67 0.02
N ARG A 82 7.01 -2.43 -0.14
CA ARG A 82 8.25 -1.97 -0.78
C ARG A 82 8.46 -2.61 -2.15
N ALA A 83 9.05 -1.85 -3.04
CA ALA A 83 9.58 -2.33 -4.31
C ALA A 83 10.98 -2.94 -4.15
N VAL A 84 11.46 -3.59 -5.22
CA VAL A 84 12.79 -4.23 -5.26
C VAL A 84 13.94 -3.27 -4.97
N ASN A 85 13.83 -2.01 -5.39
CA ASN A 85 14.80 -0.93 -5.15
C ASN A 85 14.72 -0.33 -3.73
N GLY A 86 13.83 -0.85 -2.86
CA GLY A 86 13.62 -0.36 -1.50
C GLY A 86 12.63 0.80 -1.37
N GLU A 87 12.11 1.31 -2.48
CA GLU A 87 11.09 2.37 -2.50
C GLU A 87 9.83 1.92 -1.76
N ILE A 88 9.28 2.79 -0.90
CA ILE A 88 7.98 2.57 -0.27
C ILE A 88 6.90 2.97 -1.28
N MET A 89 6.13 1.99 -1.76
CA MET A 89 5.07 2.24 -2.73
C MET A 89 3.81 2.75 -2.04
N VAL A 90 3.39 2.06 -0.97
CA VAL A 90 2.20 2.42 -0.20
C VAL A 90 2.38 2.09 1.28
N ARG A 91 1.66 2.83 2.13
CA ARG A 91 1.63 2.64 3.59
C ARG A 91 0.21 2.74 4.13
N SER A 92 -0.09 2.01 5.19
CA SER A 92 -1.34 2.10 5.94
C SER A 92 -1.31 3.20 7.01
N GLU A 93 -2.47 3.42 7.63
CA GLU A 93 -2.50 4.04 8.95
C GLU A 93 -1.79 3.17 10.01
N THR A 94 -1.62 3.72 11.21
CA THR A 94 -1.20 2.92 12.36
C THR A 94 -2.38 2.16 12.94
N TYR A 95 -2.09 0.97 13.44
CA TYR A 95 -3.02 0.06 14.08
C TYR A 95 -2.54 -0.23 15.49
N LYS A 96 -3.50 -0.35 16.42
CA LYS A 96 -3.21 -0.75 17.81
C LYS A 96 -2.65 -2.17 17.94
N SER A 97 -2.88 -3.03 16.94
CA SER A 97 -2.44 -4.42 16.98
C SER A 97 -1.69 -4.82 15.71
N LYS A 98 -0.63 -5.61 15.91
CA LYS A 98 0.11 -6.27 14.82
C LYS A 98 -0.78 -7.15 13.94
N ALA A 99 -1.79 -7.79 14.53
CA ALA A 99 -2.75 -8.62 13.81
C ALA A 99 -3.54 -7.81 12.76
N SER A 100 -3.89 -6.55 13.07
CA SER A 100 -4.54 -5.65 12.12
C SER A 100 -3.65 -5.35 10.91
N ALA A 101 -2.34 -5.12 11.12
CA ALA A 101 -1.39 -4.92 10.03
C ALA A 101 -1.25 -6.19 9.14
N LYS A 102 -1.19 -7.38 9.76
CA LYS A 102 -1.19 -8.67 9.05
C LYS A 102 -2.47 -8.87 8.22
N ASN A 103 -3.63 -8.57 8.80
CA ASN A 103 -4.91 -8.67 8.09
C ASN A 103 -5.02 -7.68 6.92
N CYS A 104 -4.45 -6.48 7.07
CA CYS A 104 -4.34 -5.51 5.98
C CYS A 104 -3.52 -6.09 4.82
N ALA A 105 -2.36 -6.70 5.10
CA ALA A 105 -1.51 -7.35 4.09
C ALA A 105 -2.26 -8.46 3.34
N GLU A 106 -2.90 -9.37 4.09
CA GLU A 106 -3.66 -10.50 3.52
C GLU A 106 -4.84 -10.03 2.66
N SER A 107 -5.55 -9.00 3.10
CA SER A 107 -6.67 -8.39 2.37
C SER A 107 -6.19 -7.79 1.04
N ILE A 108 -5.03 -7.12 1.03
CA ILE A 108 -4.38 -6.63 -0.19
C ILE A 108 -3.99 -7.81 -1.08
N ARG A 109 -3.24 -8.81 -0.58
CA ARG A 109 -2.77 -9.96 -1.38
C ARG A 109 -3.89 -10.65 -2.15
N ARG A 110 -5.05 -10.85 -1.51
CA ARG A 110 -6.20 -11.57 -2.09
C ARG A 110 -6.97 -10.76 -3.13
N SER A 111 -6.95 -9.44 -3.03
CA SER A 111 -7.91 -8.60 -3.75
C SER A 111 -7.26 -7.67 -4.76
N VAL A 112 -5.97 -7.37 -4.59
CA VAL A 112 -5.25 -6.33 -5.34
C VAL A 112 -5.21 -6.62 -6.85
N ALA A 113 -4.95 -7.87 -7.26
CA ALA A 113 -4.77 -8.24 -8.67
C ALA A 113 -5.97 -7.88 -9.55
N ASN A 114 -7.18 -8.10 -9.01
CA ASN A 114 -8.45 -7.92 -9.74
C ASN A 114 -9.18 -6.62 -9.35
N ALA A 115 -8.62 -5.82 -8.45
CA ALA A 115 -9.29 -4.60 -8.01
C ALA A 115 -9.41 -3.59 -9.17
N PRO A 116 -10.62 -3.02 -9.41
CA PRO A 116 -10.80 -2.00 -10.43
C PRO A 116 -10.03 -0.72 -10.04
N LEU A 117 -9.59 0.02 -11.05
CA LEU A 117 -9.01 1.35 -10.89
C LEU A 117 -10.07 2.39 -11.24
N LEU A 118 -10.38 3.27 -10.29
CA LEU A 118 -11.18 4.47 -10.51
C LEU A 118 -10.25 5.68 -10.61
N ASP A 119 -10.13 6.26 -11.80
CA ASP A 119 -9.47 7.54 -12.00
C ASP A 119 -10.43 8.67 -11.60
N GLN A 120 -10.17 9.30 -10.46
CA GLN A 120 -10.96 10.42 -9.92
C GLN A 120 -10.16 11.73 -9.95
N ALA A 121 -9.03 11.74 -10.67
CA ALA A 121 -8.23 12.93 -10.88
C ALA A 121 -8.79 13.71 -12.08
N LEU A 122 -9.70 14.65 -11.79
CA LEU A 122 -10.25 15.62 -12.73
C LEU A 122 -9.24 16.70 -13.13
#